data_AF-A0A4R6X9V5-F1
#
_entry.id   AF-A0A4R6X9V5-F1
#
_cell.length_a   1.000
_cell.length_b   1.000
_cell.length_c   1.000
_cell.angle_alpha   90.00
_cell.angle_beta   90.00
_cell.angle_gamma   90.00
#
_symmetry.space_group_name_H-M   'P 1'
#
loop_
_entity.id
_entity.type
_entity.pdbx_description
1 polymer ?
#
loop_
_entity_poly.entity_id
_entity_poly.type
_entity_poly.pdbx_seq_one_letter_code
_entity_poly.pdbx_strand_id
1 'polypeptide(L)'
;MSALASSIAPAKELTLSGDFGYRIEQDRIIINIGQINNQRALDNVSGTLSIELHGYSDDGRETVLASTTIGQITGQHFLEHCVYDLVFHQPNEGSWTLALELREWDGHQFALQARQLFDQSYWVDRQPEKPITSPSNNVIVADFAPSENLLDVMEPTPIEARSDTQPTAKKPKQIKPSKVKDKPKKTLASINKSSLEELSSVKGMPKKLAKEIVDKRPHKTWDSLLKLKGMGPKLLKKLSEALKLN
;
A
#
# COMPACT_ATOMS: atom_id res chain seq x y z
N MET A 1 8.03 56.71 18.06
CA MET A 1 8.21 56.16 16.71
C MET A 1 7.55 54.79 16.70
N SER A 2 6.51 54.57 15.90
CA SER A 2 5.86 53.26 15.82
C SER A 2 6.58 52.39 14.79
N ALA A 3 7.21 51.30 15.24
CA ALA A 3 7.73 50.30 14.32
C ALA A 3 6.54 49.58 13.66
N LEU A 4 6.37 49.75 12.35
CA LEU A 4 5.48 48.89 11.58
C LEU A 4 6.09 47.50 11.53
N ALA A 5 5.58 46.60 12.35
CA ALA A 5 5.88 45.18 12.26
C ALA A 5 5.25 44.61 10.98
N SER A 6 5.95 44.75 9.86
CA SER A 6 5.60 43.99 8.65
C SER A 6 5.66 42.52 8.98
N SER A 7 4.48 41.90 9.10
CA SER A 7 4.31 40.46 9.21
C SER A 7 4.68 39.81 7.87
N ILE A 8 5.98 39.73 7.60
CA ILE A 8 6.56 38.94 6.52
C ILE A 8 6.06 37.51 6.74
N ALA A 9 5.25 37.00 5.81
CA ALA A 9 4.84 35.60 5.84
C ALA A 9 6.11 34.72 5.87
N PRO A 10 6.15 33.65 6.69
CA PRO A 10 7.35 32.84 6.83
C PRO A 10 7.81 32.37 5.46
N ALA A 11 9.05 32.70 5.11
CA ALA A 11 9.64 32.27 3.85
C ALA A 11 9.61 30.73 3.79
N LYS A 12 9.22 30.18 2.64
CA LYS A 12 9.29 28.73 2.43
C LYS A 12 10.75 28.30 2.53
N GLU A 13 11.07 27.53 3.56
CA GLU A 13 12.45 27.17 3.86
C GLU A 13 12.95 26.05 2.93
N LEU A 14 12.03 25.18 2.48
CA LEU A 14 12.28 24.21 1.41
C LEU A 14 11.79 24.79 0.07
N THR A 15 12.71 24.99 -0.88
CA THR A 15 12.42 25.64 -2.16
C THR A 15 13.00 24.92 -3.37
N LEU A 16 12.28 25.01 -4.49
CA LEU A 16 12.78 24.69 -5.82
C LEU A 16 13.35 25.99 -6.44
N SER A 17 14.53 25.93 -7.06
CA SER A 17 15.14 27.06 -7.80
C SER A 17 15.88 26.59 -9.06
N GLY A 18 16.19 27.53 -9.96
CA GLY A 18 16.77 27.23 -11.28
C GLY A 18 15.73 26.73 -12.28
N ASP A 19 16.18 26.03 -13.33
CA ASP A 19 15.30 25.57 -14.40
C ASP A 19 14.52 24.30 -14.02
N PHE A 20 13.21 24.30 -14.25
CA PHE A 20 12.33 23.15 -14.03
C PHE A 20 11.70 22.70 -15.34
N GLY A 21 11.45 21.40 -15.48
CA GLY A 21 10.81 20.86 -16.66
C GLY A 21 10.47 19.39 -16.53
N TYR A 22 9.73 18.90 -17.52
CA TYR A 22 9.45 17.49 -17.68
C TYR A 22 9.47 17.11 -19.17
N ARG A 23 9.63 15.82 -19.45
CA ARG A 23 9.51 15.21 -20.77
C ARG A 23 8.79 13.87 -20.60
N ILE A 24 7.56 13.79 -21.12
CA ILE A 24 6.79 12.54 -21.13
C ILE A 24 7.20 11.73 -22.36
N GLU A 25 7.57 10.47 -22.13
CA GLU A 25 7.97 9.51 -23.16
C GLU A 25 7.20 8.21 -22.93
N GLN A 26 6.02 8.08 -23.54
CA GLN A 26 5.15 6.90 -23.43
C GLN A 26 4.71 6.62 -21.98
N ASP A 27 5.23 5.56 -21.35
CA ASP A 27 4.98 5.20 -19.93
C ASP A 27 6.09 5.71 -18.98
N ARG A 28 7.01 6.53 -19.48
CA ARG A 28 8.07 7.20 -18.73
C ARG A 28 7.88 8.71 -18.68
N ILE A 29 8.45 9.32 -17.64
CA ILE A 29 8.60 10.77 -17.56
C ILE A 29 9.94 11.14 -16.93
N ILE A 30 10.71 11.96 -17.64
CA ILE A 30 11.95 12.54 -17.15
C ILE A 30 11.60 13.91 -16.57
N ILE A 31 11.80 14.11 -15.27
CA ILE A 31 11.63 15.40 -14.58
C ILE A 31 13.03 15.99 -14.34
N ASN A 32 13.23 17.27 -14.70
CA ASN A 32 14.43 18.03 -14.36
C ASN A 32 14.13 19.14 -13.35
N ILE A 33 15.03 19.31 -12.38
CA ILE A 33 14.97 20.36 -11.36
C ILE A 33 16.38 20.91 -11.18
N GLY A 34 16.57 22.20 -11.46
CA GLY A 34 17.87 22.87 -11.34
C GLY A 34 18.46 22.73 -9.94
N GLN A 35 17.69 23.04 -8.90
CA GLN A 35 18.12 22.98 -7.52
C GLN A 35 16.95 22.79 -6.52
N ILE A 36 17.19 21.97 -5.49
CA ILE A 36 16.29 21.72 -4.35
C ILE A 36 17.02 22.17 -3.09
N ASN A 37 16.52 23.18 -2.39
CA ASN A 37 17.21 23.83 -1.28
C ASN A 37 16.53 23.53 0.05
N ASN A 38 17.31 23.31 1.11
CA ASN A 38 16.89 23.49 2.50
C ASN A 38 17.58 24.73 3.08
N GLN A 39 16.83 25.83 3.18
CA GLN A 39 17.28 27.14 3.69
C GLN A 39 17.12 27.28 5.23
N ARG A 40 16.86 26.17 5.94
CA ARG A 40 16.79 26.14 7.40
C ARG A 40 18.19 26.20 8.01
N ALA A 41 18.26 26.56 9.30
CA ALA A 41 19.49 26.52 10.09
C ALA A 41 20.21 25.16 9.97
N LEU A 42 21.54 25.15 10.03
CA LEU A 42 22.42 24.02 9.70
C LEU A 42 22.10 22.70 10.42
N ASP A 43 21.56 22.77 11.63
CA ASP A 43 21.13 21.65 12.48
C ASP A 43 19.74 21.10 12.13
N ASN A 44 18.95 21.84 11.35
CA ASN A 44 17.57 21.53 10.98
C ASN A 44 17.50 20.76 9.64
N VAL A 45 17.79 19.46 9.73
CA VAL A 45 17.65 18.48 8.64
C VAL A 45 16.18 18.31 8.27
N SER A 46 15.87 18.26 6.98
CA SER A 46 14.50 18.02 6.51
C SER A 46 13.96 16.65 6.93
N GLY A 47 12.63 16.53 6.98
CA GLY A 47 11.97 15.23 6.85
C GLY A 47 12.29 14.57 5.50
N THR A 48 11.87 13.32 5.33
CA THR A 48 12.00 12.62 4.04
C THR A 48 11.26 13.39 2.96
N LEU A 49 11.94 13.76 1.88
CA LEU A 49 11.40 14.56 0.80
C LEU A 49 10.85 13.68 -0.34
N SER A 50 9.69 14.07 -0.86
CA SER A 50 9.03 13.50 -2.04
C SER A 50 8.98 14.56 -3.14
N ILE A 51 9.31 14.15 -4.37
CA ILE A 51 9.08 14.90 -5.59
C ILE A 51 7.90 14.26 -6.31
N GLU A 52 6.86 15.04 -6.57
CA GLU A 52 5.60 14.56 -7.15
C GLU A 52 5.18 15.47 -8.31
N LEU A 53 4.89 14.90 -9.48
CA LEU A 53 4.19 15.63 -10.52
C LEU A 53 2.69 15.39 -10.35
N HIS A 54 1.94 16.47 -10.12
CA HIS A 54 0.49 16.46 -9.99
C HIS A 54 -0.16 17.04 -11.24
N GLY A 55 -1.32 16.49 -11.63
CA GLY A 55 -2.24 17.09 -12.59
C GLY A 55 -3.46 17.65 -11.87
N TYR A 56 -3.83 18.88 -12.20
CA TYR A 56 -5.05 19.57 -11.75
C TYR A 56 -5.97 19.80 -12.95
N SER A 57 -7.15 19.18 -12.98
CA SER A 57 -8.16 19.45 -14.02
C SER A 57 -8.98 20.69 -13.66
N ASP A 58 -9.54 21.36 -14.67
CA ASP A 58 -10.47 22.47 -14.48
C ASP A 58 -11.73 22.07 -13.66
N ASP A 59 -12.11 20.79 -13.66
CA ASP A 59 -13.19 20.22 -12.84
C ASP A 59 -12.86 20.08 -11.34
N GLY A 60 -11.69 20.54 -10.89
CA GLY A 60 -11.22 20.40 -9.51
C GLY A 60 -10.74 18.99 -9.12
N ARG A 61 -10.51 18.10 -10.10
CA ARG A 61 -9.92 16.77 -9.88
C ARG A 61 -8.40 16.91 -9.80
N GLU A 62 -7.79 16.25 -8.81
CA GLU A 62 -6.33 16.20 -8.60
C GLU A 62 -5.83 14.76 -8.74
N THR A 63 -4.65 14.54 -9.32
CA THR A 63 -4.01 13.21 -9.38
C THR A 63 -2.49 13.28 -9.46
N VAL A 64 -1.81 12.34 -8.79
CA VAL A 64 -0.37 12.12 -8.96
C VAL A 64 -0.14 11.44 -10.30
N LEU A 65 0.75 11.99 -11.13
CA LEU A 65 1.17 11.44 -12.42
C LEU A 65 2.49 10.68 -12.32
N ALA A 66 3.40 11.14 -11.48
CA ALA A 66 4.65 10.45 -11.14
C ALA A 66 5.14 10.92 -9.77
N SER A 67 5.86 10.06 -9.05
CA SER A 67 6.48 10.45 -7.78
C SER A 67 7.76 9.67 -7.46
N THR A 68 8.63 10.25 -6.65
CA THR A 68 9.82 9.60 -6.11
C THR A 68 10.23 10.21 -4.77
N THR A 69 10.90 9.41 -3.92
CA THR A 69 11.46 9.85 -2.65
C THR A 69 12.96 10.10 -2.80
N ILE A 70 13.43 11.28 -2.39
CA ILE A 70 14.81 11.74 -2.64
C ILE A 70 15.70 11.73 -1.39
N GLY A 71 15.18 11.29 -0.24
CA GLY A 71 15.91 11.25 1.03
C GLY A 71 15.71 12.52 1.86
N GLN A 72 16.72 12.92 2.65
CA GLN A 72 16.69 14.10 3.51
C GLN A 72 17.80 15.07 3.09
N ILE A 73 17.58 16.38 3.26
CA ILE A 73 18.58 17.43 2.99
C ILE A 73 18.87 18.16 4.31
N THR A 74 20.14 18.25 4.70
CA THR A 74 20.62 19.03 5.85
C THR A 74 20.29 20.52 5.70
N GLY A 75 20.07 21.26 6.80
CA GLY A 75 19.91 22.71 6.72
C GLY A 75 21.12 23.39 6.07
N GLN A 76 20.89 24.51 5.38
CA GLN A 76 21.85 25.21 4.53
C GLN A 76 22.50 24.37 3.40
N HIS A 77 21.92 23.22 3.03
CA HIS A 77 22.36 22.40 1.90
C HIS A 77 21.32 22.36 0.79
N PHE A 78 21.76 21.94 -0.40
CA PHE A 78 20.92 21.75 -1.58
C PHE A 78 21.33 20.50 -2.35
N LEU A 79 20.43 20.04 -3.21
CA LEU A 79 20.74 19.14 -4.33
C LEU A 79 20.64 19.95 -5.62
N GLU A 80 21.59 19.76 -6.54
CA GLU A 80 21.64 20.44 -7.84
C GLU A 80 21.53 19.44 -9.00
N HIS A 81 21.14 19.93 -10.18
CA HIS A 81 21.08 19.16 -11.44
C HIS A 81 20.27 17.85 -11.31
N CYS A 82 19.19 17.90 -10.54
CA CYS A 82 18.36 16.74 -10.22
C CYS A 82 17.57 16.29 -11.46
N VAL A 83 17.79 15.05 -11.90
CA VAL A 83 17.06 14.41 -13.00
C VAL A 83 16.47 13.09 -12.52
N TYR A 84 15.16 12.92 -12.70
CA TYR A 84 14.42 11.73 -12.28
C TYR A 84 13.67 11.12 -13.46
N ASP A 85 14.03 9.90 -13.84
CA ASP A 85 13.32 9.09 -14.86
C ASP A 85 12.34 8.13 -14.16
N LEU A 86 11.06 8.48 -14.21
CA LEU A 86 9.98 7.88 -13.43
C LEU A 86 8.95 7.17 -14.32
N VAL A 87 8.12 6.31 -13.73
CA VAL A 87 6.93 5.78 -14.41
C VAL A 87 5.89 6.90 -14.49
N PHE A 88 5.32 7.09 -15.68
CA PHE A 88 4.25 8.04 -15.93
C PHE A 88 2.88 7.35 -15.89
N HIS A 89 2.04 7.80 -14.96
CA HIS A 89 0.64 7.42 -14.87
C HIS A 89 -0.19 8.51 -15.53
N GLN A 90 -0.45 8.32 -16.83
CA GLN A 90 -1.30 9.23 -17.62
C GLN A 90 -2.65 9.44 -16.92
N PRO A 91 -3.13 10.70 -16.77
CA PRO A 91 -4.44 10.94 -16.21
C PRO A 91 -5.55 10.50 -17.17
N ASN A 92 -6.79 10.53 -16.70
CA ASN A 92 -7.94 10.33 -17.56
C ASN A 92 -8.19 11.55 -18.48
N GLU A 93 -9.13 11.41 -19.41
CA GLU A 93 -9.48 12.41 -20.42
C GLU A 93 -9.79 13.82 -19.88
N GLY A 94 -9.46 14.83 -20.70
CA GLY A 94 -9.69 16.24 -20.42
C GLY A 94 -8.40 17.07 -20.34
N SER A 95 -8.57 18.33 -19.93
CA SER A 95 -7.49 19.30 -19.72
C SER A 95 -6.91 19.22 -18.32
N TRP A 96 -5.60 19.34 -18.21
CA TRP A 96 -4.84 19.28 -16.97
C TRP A 96 -3.76 20.37 -16.94
N THR A 97 -3.75 21.19 -15.90
CA THR A 97 -2.57 22.00 -15.55
C THR A 97 -1.63 21.14 -14.72
N LEU A 98 -0.36 21.03 -15.11
CA LEU A 98 0.61 20.22 -14.38
C LEU A 98 1.36 21.07 -13.36
N ALA A 99 1.68 20.48 -12.20
CA ALA A 99 2.52 21.12 -11.19
C ALA A 99 3.55 20.15 -10.61
N LEU A 100 4.79 20.61 -10.50
CA LEU A 100 5.84 19.95 -9.75
C LEU A 100 5.72 20.33 -8.28
N GLU A 101 5.54 19.33 -7.41
CA GLU A 101 5.48 19.50 -5.96
C GLU A 101 6.71 18.91 -5.27
N LEU A 102 7.26 19.69 -4.35
CA LEU A 102 8.17 19.24 -3.30
C LEU A 102 7.37 19.08 -2.01
N ARG A 103 7.30 17.85 -1.50
CA ARG A 103 6.63 17.52 -0.23
C ARG A 103 7.63 16.96 0.78
N GLU A 104 7.32 17.13 2.06
CA GLU A 104 8.17 16.71 3.18
C GLU A 104 7.37 15.84 4.16
N TRP A 105 7.96 14.73 4.58
CA TRP A 105 7.39 13.85 5.60
C TRP A 105 7.43 14.49 6.98
N ASP A 106 6.27 14.88 7.51
CA ASP A 106 6.10 15.55 8.81
C ASP A 106 6.06 14.60 10.02
N GLY A 107 6.15 13.28 9.77
CA GLY A 107 5.93 12.22 10.76
C GLY A 107 4.61 11.46 10.58
N HIS A 108 3.65 12.05 9.87
CA HIS A 108 2.31 11.52 9.63
C HIS A 108 1.93 11.45 8.14
N GLN A 109 2.37 12.41 7.34
CA GLN A 109 2.07 12.55 5.91
C GLN A 109 3.16 13.34 5.17
N PHE A 110 3.09 13.36 3.83
CA PHE A 110 3.90 14.25 3.00
C PHE A 110 3.21 15.62 2.86
N ALA A 111 3.62 16.58 3.69
CA ALA A 111 3.11 17.96 3.67
C ALA A 111 3.70 18.75 2.49
N LEU A 112 2.88 19.57 1.82
CA LEU A 112 3.31 20.37 0.67
C LEU A 112 4.21 21.54 1.09
N GLN A 113 5.46 21.52 0.63
CA GLN A 113 6.44 22.59 0.88
C GLN A 113 6.49 23.58 -0.28
N ALA A 114 6.85 23.14 -1.49
CA ALA A 114 6.86 23.98 -2.69
C ALA A 114 6.00 23.38 -3.81
N ARG A 115 5.38 24.25 -4.61
CA ARG A 115 4.64 23.90 -5.83
C ARG A 115 5.09 24.85 -6.92
N GLN A 116 5.50 24.32 -8.07
CA GLN A 116 5.74 25.06 -9.30
C GLN A 116 4.72 24.60 -10.33
N LEU A 117 3.91 25.53 -10.85
CA LEU A 117 3.00 25.24 -11.97
C LEU A 117 3.78 25.28 -13.29
N PHE A 118 3.34 24.49 -14.27
CA PHE A 118 3.81 24.57 -15.64
C PHE A 118 2.76 25.26 -16.52
N ASP A 119 3.16 26.29 -17.26
CA ASP A 119 2.25 27.07 -18.12
C ASP A 119 1.75 26.27 -19.35
N GLN A 120 2.36 25.12 -19.64
CA GLN A 120 1.89 24.19 -20.67
C GLN A 120 0.73 23.36 -20.15
N SER A 121 -0.48 23.67 -20.63
CA SER A 121 -1.64 22.78 -20.48
C SER A 121 -1.37 21.42 -21.13
N TYR A 122 -1.64 20.35 -20.39
CA TYR A 122 -1.57 18.98 -20.86
C TYR A 122 -2.99 18.45 -21.10
N TRP A 123 -3.27 17.90 -22.28
CA TRP A 123 -4.58 17.32 -22.59
C TRP A 123 -4.47 15.83 -22.89
N VAL A 124 -5.49 15.08 -22.47
CA VAL A 124 -5.69 13.67 -22.81
C VAL A 124 -6.96 13.57 -23.62
N ASP A 125 -6.84 13.21 -24.89
CA ASP A 125 -7.98 12.89 -25.74
C ASP A 125 -8.75 11.69 -25.18
N ARG A 126 -10.08 11.68 -25.33
CA ARG A 126 -10.87 10.45 -25.16
C ARG A 126 -10.41 9.44 -26.20
N GLN A 127 -9.54 8.52 -25.80
CA GLN A 127 -9.21 7.37 -26.63
C GLN A 127 -10.49 6.55 -26.81
N PRO A 128 -11.06 6.45 -28.02
CA PRO A 128 -12.29 5.70 -28.21
C PRO A 128 -12.03 4.24 -27.86
N GLU A 129 -12.91 3.65 -27.06
CA GLU A 129 -12.92 2.20 -26.89
C GLU A 129 -13.06 1.58 -28.28
N LYS A 130 -12.02 0.87 -28.73
CA LYS A 130 -12.10 0.11 -29.98
C LYS A 130 -13.24 -0.88 -29.79
N PRO A 131 -14.33 -0.80 -30.59
CA PRO A 131 -15.46 -1.69 -30.41
C PRO A 131 -14.95 -3.12 -30.49
N ILE A 132 -15.33 -3.96 -29.51
CA ILE A 132 -14.96 -5.38 -29.50
C ILE A 132 -15.85 -6.10 -30.52
N THR A 133 -15.66 -5.78 -31.79
CA THR A 133 -16.25 -6.47 -32.94
C THR A 133 -15.57 -7.82 -33.10
N SER A 134 -15.91 -8.74 -32.19
CA SER A 134 -15.87 -10.18 -32.46
C SER A 134 -16.50 -10.42 -33.85
N PRO A 135 -15.80 -11.04 -34.80
CA PRO A 135 -16.27 -11.19 -36.19
C PRO A 135 -17.32 -12.31 -36.32
N SER A 136 -18.38 -12.27 -35.50
CA SER A 136 -19.46 -13.24 -35.45
C SER A 136 -20.74 -12.64 -34.85
N ASN A 137 -21.84 -12.69 -35.61
CA ASN A 137 -23.22 -12.36 -35.25
C ASN A 137 -23.56 -10.94 -34.76
N ASN A 138 -24.04 -10.12 -35.70
CA ASN A 138 -25.04 -9.10 -35.40
C ASN A 138 -26.38 -9.76 -35.03
N VAL A 139 -26.65 -9.98 -33.74
CA VAL A 139 -28.03 -10.16 -33.25
C VAL A 139 -28.19 -9.39 -31.94
N ILE A 140 -29.10 -8.41 -31.93
CA ILE A 140 -29.55 -7.78 -30.69
C ILE A 140 -30.67 -8.64 -30.12
N VAL A 141 -30.42 -9.28 -28.98
CA VAL A 141 -31.48 -9.79 -28.10
C VAL A 141 -31.31 -9.10 -26.75
N ALA A 142 -32.16 -8.11 -26.49
CA ALA A 142 -32.42 -7.67 -25.14
C ALA A 142 -33.53 -8.56 -24.58
N ASP A 143 -33.29 -9.19 -23.43
CA ASP A 143 -34.35 -9.86 -22.67
C ASP A 143 -34.10 -9.70 -21.16
N PHE A 144 -35.15 -9.86 -20.37
CA PHE A 144 -35.25 -9.31 -19.01
C PHE A 144 -35.36 -10.40 -17.93
N ALA A 145 -34.54 -10.24 -16.89
CA ALA A 145 -34.86 -10.66 -15.51
C ALA A 145 -34.84 -12.19 -15.21
N PRO A 146 -35.09 -12.68 -13.97
CA PRO A 146 -34.15 -13.64 -13.36
C PRO A 146 -34.73 -14.89 -12.64
N SER A 147 -33.92 -15.93 -12.47
CA SER A 147 -34.07 -17.04 -11.49
C SER A 147 -32.68 -17.67 -11.28
N GLU A 148 -32.15 -17.83 -10.07
CA GLU A 148 -32.54 -18.68 -8.92
C GLU A 148 -32.12 -20.15 -9.00
N ASN A 149 -31.52 -20.59 -7.88
CA ASN A 149 -30.95 -21.89 -7.50
C ASN A 149 -31.36 -23.19 -8.21
N LEU A 150 -30.36 -24.02 -8.55
CA LEU A 150 -30.41 -25.47 -8.35
C LEU A 150 -29.09 -26.01 -7.74
N LEU A 151 -29.12 -26.31 -6.46
CA LEU A 151 -28.33 -27.38 -5.83
C LEU A 151 -29.10 -28.69 -5.99
N ASP A 152 -28.43 -29.84 -6.18
CA ASP A 152 -28.41 -30.97 -5.23
C ASP A 152 -27.58 -32.16 -5.78
N VAL A 153 -27.18 -33.10 -4.90
CA VAL A 153 -26.63 -34.48 -5.11
C VAL A 153 -25.46 -34.69 -6.10
N MET A 154 -24.49 -35.59 -5.86
CA MET A 154 -24.62 -36.90 -5.23
C MET A 154 -23.29 -37.45 -4.65
N GLU A 155 -23.32 -37.91 -3.40
CA GLU A 155 -22.51 -39.02 -2.84
C GLU A 155 -23.47 -40.22 -2.61
N PRO A 156 -23.08 -41.48 -2.28
CA PRO A 156 -22.01 -41.82 -1.32
C PRO A 156 -21.23 -43.19 -1.47
N THR A 157 -20.12 -43.33 -0.74
CA THR A 157 -19.65 -44.58 -0.03
C THR A 157 -19.25 -45.86 -0.85
N PRO A 158 -18.81 -46.99 -0.22
CA PRO A 158 -17.74 -47.15 0.80
C PRO A 158 -16.81 -48.39 0.63
N ILE A 159 -15.58 -48.36 1.17
CA ILE A 159 -14.83 -49.50 1.78
C ILE A 159 -13.89 -48.86 2.85
N GLU A 160 -14.00 -49.09 4.17
CA GLU A 160 -13.58 -50.24 5.01
C GLU A 160 -12.10 -50.71 4.84
N ALA A 161 -11.36 -51.16 5.87
CA ALA A 161 -11.42 -50.99 7.34
C ALA A 161 -10.11 -51.51 8.00
N ARG A 162 -9.92 -51.27 9.33
CA ARG A 162 -9.02 -52.01 10.28
C ARG A 162 -7.48 -51.82 10.09
N SER A 163 -6.60 -51.94 11.10
CA SER A 163 -6.76 -52.13 12.56
C SER A 163 -5.46 -51.87 13.38
N ASP A 164 -5.63 -51.22 14.54
CA ASP A 164 -5.05 -51.54 15.88
C ASP A 164 -3.58 -51.35 16.33
N THR A 165 -3.49 -51.30 17.68
CA THR A 165 -2.35 -51.44 18.62
C THR A 165 -1.28 -50.34 18.78
N GLN A 166 -1.52 -49.53 19.82
CA GLN A 166 -0.53 -49.17 20.84
C GLN A 166 0.01 -50.44 21.55
N PRO A 167 1.19 -50.46 22.22
CA PRO A 167 1.26 -49.95 23.60
C PRO A 167 2.64 -49.43 24.13
N THR A 168 2.58 -48.57 25.16
CA THR A 168 3.53 -48.41 26.32
C THR A 168 5.06 -48.23 26.11
N ALA A 169 5.86 -47.79 27.11
CA ALA A 169 5.72 -46.76 28.16
C ALA A 169 7.07 -46.56 28.90
N LYS A 170 7.37 -45.35 29.42
CA LYS A 170 7.91 -45.09 30.79
C LYS A 170 8.21 -43.61 31.06
N LYS A 171 7.92 -43.19 32.30
CA LYS A 171 8.33 -41.94 32.99
C LYS A 171 9.15 -42.35 34.23
N PRO A 172 9.98 -41.51 34.89
CA PRO A 172 9.51 -40.40 35.76
C PRO A 172 10.51 -39.19 35.69
N LYS A 173 10.81 -38.28 36.65
CA LYS A 173 10.27 -37.96 38.00
C LYS A 173 10.51 -36.46 38.39
N GLN A 174 9.47 -35.60 38.29
CA GLN A 174 9.36 -34.32 39.05
C GLN A 174 10.43 -33.22 38.73
N ILE A 175 10.34 -31.94 39.11
CA ILE A 175 9.73 -31.25 40.28
C ILE A 175 8.67 -30.18 39.89
N LYS A 176 7.79 -29.88 40.86
CA LYS A 176 6.77 -28.80 40.96
C LYS A 176 6.85 -28.24 42.40
N PRO A 177 6.35 -27.04 42.76
CA PRO A 177 5.12 -26.39 42.26
C PRO A 177 5.32 -24.89 41.90
N SER A 178 4.32 -24.09 41.49
CA SER A 178 3.18 -23.60 42.29
C SER A 178 1.89 -23.36 41.49
N LYS A 179 0.76 -23.25 42.20
CA LYS A 179 -0.56 -22.94 41.63
C LYS A 179 -0.70 -21.44 41.34
N VAL A 180 -1.34 -21.10 40.22
CA VAL A 180 -2.67 -20.44 40.26
C VAL A 180 -3.52 -21.11 39.17
N LYS A 181 -4.79 -21.40 39.46
CA LYS A 181 -5.83 -21.59 38.44
C LYS A 181 -6.76 -20.40 38.58
N ASP A 182 -7.07 -19.71 37.50
CA ASP A 182 -8.46 -19.33 37.26
C ASP A 182 -8.79 -19.13 35.77
N LYS A 183 -10.07 -18.94 35.49
CA LYS A 183 -10.74 -19.21 34.20
C LYS A 183 -10.48 -18.17 33.08
N PRO A 184 -10.73 -18.53 31.81
CA PRO A 184 -10.05 -17.90 30.69
C PRO A 184 -10.61 -16.52 30.34
N LYS A 185 -9.75 -15.50 30.37
CA LYS A 185 -9.93 -14.35 29.49
C LYS A 185 -9.79 -14.80 28.04
N LYS A 186 -10.57 -14.18 27.16
CA LYS A 186 -10.66 -14.42 25.70
C LYS A 186 -9.32 -14.10 25.01
N THR A 187 -8.33 -14.98 25.15
CA THR A 187 -6.98 -14.77 24.64
C THR A 187 -6.95 -14.89 23.12
N LEU A 188 -6.74 -13.76 22.45
CA LEU A 188 -6.39 -13.69 21.04
C LEU A 188 -5.25 -14.69 20.75
N ALA A 189 -5.52 -15.67 19.90
CA ALA A 189 -4.55 -16.65 19.43
C ALA A 189 -3.36 -15.94 18.76
N SER A 190 -2.18 -16.55 18.77
CA SER A 190 -0.95 -15.86 18.39
C SER A 190 -0.24 -16.56 17.24
N ILE A 191 0.02 -15.81 16.18
CA ILE A 191 0.53 -16.31 14.89
C ILE A 191 1.78 -17.21 15.04
N ASN A 192 2.68 -16.88 15.98
CA ASN A 192 3.93 -17.59 16.24
C ASN A 192 3.80 -18.78 17.23
N LYS A 193 2.68 -18.93 17.94
CA LYS A 193 2.47 -19.97 18.98
C LYS A 193 1.27 -20.88 18.76
N SER A 194 0.30 -20.49 17.94
CA SER A 194 -0.96 -21.20 17.71
C SER A 194 -0.77 -22.51 16.92
N SER A 195 -1.69 -23.45 17.12
CA SER A 195 -1.74 -24.70 16.34
C SER A 195 -2.28 -24.48 14.92
N LEU A 196 -2.11 -25.49 14.05
CA LEU A 196 -2.73 -25.52 12.72
C LEU A 196 -4.27 -25.41 12.82
N GLU A 197 -4.85 -25.99 13.87
CA GLU A 197 -6.29 -26.03 14.13
C GLU A 197 -6.81 -24.64 14.53
N GLU A 198 -6.13 -23.96 15.47
CA GLU A 198 -6.43 -22.59 15.87
C GLU A 198 -6.39 -21.62 14.68
N LEU A 199 -5.36 -21.75 13.83
CA LEU A 199 -5.23 -20.94 12.62
C LEU A 199 -6.33 -21.25 11.60
N SER A 200 -6.65 -22.53 11.37
CA SER A 200 -7.76 -22.93 10.49
C SER A 200 -9.15 -22.54 11.01
N SER A 201 -9.27 -22.26 12.31
CA SER A 201 -10.51 -21.79 12.93
C SER A 201 -10.79 -20.30 12.68
N VAL A 202 -9.83 -19.55 12.13
CA VAL A 202 -10.03 -18.13 11.80
C VAL A 202 -10.86 -17.99 10.52
N LYS A 203 -12.01 -17.32 10.62
CA LYS A 203 -13.01 -17.17 9.55
C LYS A 203 -12.42 -16.57 8.28
N GLY A 204 -12.08 -17.43 7.31
CA GLY A 204 -11.51 -17.08 6.01
C GLY A 204 -10.05 -17.52 5.79
N MET A 205 -9.42 -18.23 6.72
CA MET A 205 -8.08 -18.79 6.49
C MET A 205 -8.15 -20.18 5.84
N PRO A 206 -7.56 -20.39 4.63
CA PRO A 206 -7.51 -21.71 4.01
C PRO A 206 -6.43 -22.60 4.65
N LYS A 207 -6.72 -23.89 4.84
CA LYS A 207 -5.82 -24.87 5.51
C LYS A 207 -4.40 -24.92 4.91
N LYS A 208 -4.25 -24.68 3.60
CA LYS A 208 -2.93 -24.61 2.92
C LYS A 208 -2.08 -23.44 3.43
N LEU A 209 -2.67 -22.25 3.57
CA LEU A 209 -2.00 -21.06 4.10
C LEU A 209 -1.73 -21.21 5.61
N ALA A 210 -2.68 -21.79 6.35
CA ALA A 210 -2.48 -22.08 7.78
C ALA A 210 -1.26 -22.99 8.02
N LYS A 211 -0.99 -23.95 7.13
CA LYS A 211 0.24 -24.76 7.16
C LYS A 211 1.48 -23.93 6.82
N GLU A 212 1.45 -23.10 5.77
CA GLU A 212 2.60 -22.26 5.40
C GLU A 212 2.99 -21.26 6.51
N ILE A 213 2.02 -20.80 7.30
CA ILE A 213 2.19 -19.96 8.51
C ILE A 213 2.77 -20.75 9.72
N VAL A 214 2.64 -22.08 9.73
CA VAL A 214 3.33 -22.95 10.70
C VAL A 214 4.77 -23.20 10.24
N ASP A 215 4.95 -23.52 8.96
CA ASP A 215 6.22 -23.93 8.37
C ASP A 215 7.26 -22.78 8.29
N LYS A 216 6.82 -21.51 8.19
CA LYS A 216 7.70 -20.32 8.04
C LYS A 216 7.86 -19.46 9.32
N ARG A 217 7.70 -20.06 10.51
CA ARG A 217 7.93 -19.38 11.79
C ARG A 217 9.42 -19.12 12.05
N PRO A 218 9.80 -18.03 12.74
CA PRO A 218 8.95 -17.01 13.35
C PRO A 218 8.65 -15.82 12.40
N HIS A 219 7.43 -15.30 12.43
CA HIS A 219 7.05 -14.08 11.73
C HIS A 219 7.28 -12.85 12.63
N LYS A 220 8.10 -11.90 12.19
CA LYS A 220 8.46 -10.68 12.95
C LYS A 220 7.51 -9.49 12.71
N THR A 221 6.78 -9.49 11.59
CA THR A 221 5.86 -8.42 11.17
C THR A 221 4.66 -9.00 10.42
N TRP A 222 3.56 -8.25 10.33
CA TRP A 222 2.42 -8.61 9.50
C TRP A 222 2.77 -8.64 7.99
N ASP A 223 3.70 -7.80 7.55
CA ASP A 223 4.27 -7.84 6.19
C ASP A 223 4.94 -9.20 5.85
N SER A 224 5.56 -9.86 6.84
CA SER A 224 6.09 -11.23 6.64
C SER A 224 5.01 -12.23 6.21
N LEU A 225 3.72 -11.96 6.45
CA LEU A 225 2.62 -12.80 5.99
C LEU A 225 2.18 -12.46 4.56
N LEU A 226 2.29 -11.20 4.10
CA LEU A 226 1.95 -10.83 2.71
C LEU A 226 2.83 -11.55 1.67
N LYS A 227 4.02 -11.99 2.09
CA LYS A 227 4.97 -12.78 1.30
C LYS A 227 4.62 -14.27 1.22
N LEU A 228 3.48 -14.70 1.78
CA LEU A 228 2.96 -16.08 1.72
C LEU A 228 1.95 -16.24 0.58
N LYS A 229 1.98 -17.39 -0.10
CA LYS A 229 1.24 -17.59 -1.34
C LYS A 229 -0.28 -17.70 -1.08
N GLY A 230 -0.99 -16.61 -1.36
CA GLY A 230 -2.44 -16.50 -1.13
C GLY A 230 -2.84 -15.62 0.06
N MET A 231 -1.89 -14.91 0.68
CA MET A 231 -2.20 -13.95 1.73
C MET A 231 -2.51 -12.55 1.14
N GLY A 232 -3.78 -12.14 1.18
CA GLY A 232 -4.22 -10.82 0.70
C GLY A 232 -4.42 -9.79 1.82
N PRO A 233 -4.34 -8.48 1.52
CA PRO A 233 -4.52 -7.41 2.52
C PRO A 233 -5.91 -7.41 3.19
N LYS A 234 -6.95 -7.86 2.48
CA LYS A 234 -8.32 -8.06 3.02
C LYS A 234 -8.40 -9.21 4.05
N LEU A 235 -7.48 -10.19 3.99
CA LEU A 235 -7.34 -11.24 5.01
C LEU A 235 -6.42 -10.76 6.15
N LEU A 236 -5.36 -10.00 5.83
CA LEU A 236 -4.44 -9.45 6.82
C LEU A 236 -5.15 -8.62 7.90
N LYS A 237 -6.02 -7.67 7.52
CA LYS A 237 -6.78 -6.85 8.48
C LYS A 237 -7.56 -7.73 9.47
N LYS A 238 -8.27 -8.75 8.96
CA LYS A 238 -9.01 -9.73 9.76
C LYS A 238 -8.11 -10.59 10.66
N LEU A 239 -6.89 -10.93 10.22
CA LEU A 239 -5.92 -11.62 11.08
C LEU A 239 -5.39 -10.70 12.18
N SER A 240 -5.14 -9.41 11.91
CA SER A 240 -4.72 -8.45 12.96
C SER A 240 -5.84 -8.08 13.93
N GLU A 241 -7.11 -8.25 13.55
CA GLU A 241 -8.27 -8.13 14.43
C GLU A 241 -8.50 -9.38 15.29
N ALA A 242 -8.23 -10.58 14.75
CA ALA A 242 -8.54 -11.87 15.39
C ALA A 242 -7.35 -12.54 16.12
N LEU A 243 -6.12 -12.21 15.75
CA LEU A 243 -4.88 -12.80 16.25
C LEU A 243 -3.89 -11.70 16.66
N LYS A 244 -2.95 -12.04 17.55
CA LYS A 244 -1.84 -11.14 17.91
C LYS A 244 -0.47 -11.66 17.49
N LEU A 245 0.33 -10.75 16.94
CA LEU A 245 1.76 -10.89 16.78
C LEU A 245 2.40 -10.86 18.19
N ASN A 246 3.25 -11.85 18.49
CA ASN A 246 4.09 -11.96 19.70
C ASN A 246 5.52 -12.29 19.25
#